data_AF-A0A6M0IF94-F1
#
_entry.id   AF-A0A6M0IF94-F1
#
_cell.length_a   1.000
_cell.length_b   1.000
_cell.length_c   1.000
_cell.angle_alpha   90.00
_cell.angle_beta   90.00
_cell.angle_gamma   90.00
#
_symmetry.space_group_name_H-M   'P 1'
#
loop_
_entity.id
_entity.type
_entity.pdbx_description
1 polymer ?
#
loop_
_entity_poly.entity_id
_entity_poly.type
_entity_poly.pdbx_seq_one_letter_code
_entity_poly.pdbx_strand_id
1 'polypeptide(L)'
;MNTFFRPHPNRAVSSPQAIFPPLNASVEWTVAAVSTRPSKRTALSAGQLLDVELGLFLLSQLLPSASPEALPSLLTDTTSSFLDRPTWTPKQHKLLNRGRLLLGHIQQGTAWSAMLDAYTTIPDRLQAYDISADRSRFCEKTVGFFRNRIITLKQMVS
;
A
#
# COMPACT_ATOMS: atom_id res chain seq x y z
N MET A 1 -34.80 -55.78 53.25
CA MET A 1 -34.01 -56.82 53.94
C MET A 1 -32.58 -56.71 53.46
N ASN A 2 -31.68 -56.53 54.42
CA ASN A 2 -30.23 -56.35 54.28
C ASN A 2 -29.55 -57.61 53.75
N THR A 3 -28.40 -57.46 53.07
CA THR A 3 -27.06 -58.02 53.42
C THR A 3 -26.07 -57.65 52.29
N PHE A 4 -25.13 -56.74 52.52
CA PHE A 4 -23.76 -57.02 52.99
C PHE A 4 -23.07 -58.20 52.29
N PHE A 5 -21.99 -57.95 51.56
CA PHE A 5 -20.63 -58.41 51.90
C PHE A 5 -19.64 -57.92 50.82
N ARG A 6 -18.65 -57.13 51.25
CA ARG A 6 -17.41 -56.87 50.52
C ARG A 6 -16.37 -57.87 51.04
N PRO A 7 -15.49 -58.40 50.19
CA PRO A 7 -14.07 -58.20 50.49
C PRO A 7 -13.20 -57.98 49.24
N HIS A 8 -12.19 -57.11 49.40
CA HIS A 8 -10.98 -57.07 48.59
C HIS A 8 -10.12 -58.32 48.86
N PRO A 9 -9.26 -58.70 47.90
CA PRO A 9 -7.84 -58.53 48.19
C PRO A 9 -6.98 -57.98 47.03
N ASN A 10 -5.95 -57.27 47.50
CA ASN A 10 -4.71 -56.77 46.91
C ASN A 10 -4.11 -57.45 45.65
N ARG A 11 -3.69 -56.57 44.72
CA ARG A 11 -2.30 -56.34 44.26
C ARG A 11 -1.56 -57.45 43.48
N ALA A 12 -1.37 -57.20 42.18
CA ALA A 12 -0.09 -57.24 41.43
C ALA A 12 -0.40 -56.82 39.99
N VAL A 13 -0.20 -55.56 39.60
CA VAL A 13 0.98 -55.08 38.86
C VAL A 13 1.54 -56.13 37.88
N SER A 14 1.13 -56.01 36.63
CA SER A 14 1.91 -56.46 35.47
C SER A 14 1.65 -55.44 34.36
N SER A 15 2.59 -54.50 34.25
CA SER A 15 2.64 -53.48 33.21
C SER A 15 2.99 -54.14 31.87
N PRO A 16 2.22 -53.95 30.79
CA PRO A 16 2.79 -54.02 29.46
C PRO A 16 3.58 -52.73 29.20
N GLN A 17 4.85 -52.89 28.83
CA GLN A 17 5.74 -51.83 28.37
C GLN A 17 5.08 -51.09 27.20
N ALA A 18 4.56 -49.89 27.46
CA ALA A 18 4.23 -48.93 26.42
C ALA A 18 5.53 -48.26 25.98
N ILE A 19 6.02 -48.71 24.82
CA ILE A 19 7.14 -48.18 24.06
C ILE A 19 6.72 -46.84 23.45
N PHE A 20 6.55 -45.79 24.25
CA PHE A 20 6.42 -44.42 23.74
C PHE A 20 6.99 -43.43 24.75
N PRO A 21 7.99 -42.60 24.39
CA PRO A 21 8.41 -41.50 25.26
C PRO A 21 7.30 -40.44 25.33
N PRO A 22 7.10 -39.80 26.51
CA PRO A 22 6.17 -38.69 26.63
C PRO A 22 6.70 -37.49 25.84
N LEU A 23 5.91 -37.01 24.88
CA LEU A 23 6.08 -35.70 24.24
C LEU A 23 5.80 -34.61 25.28
N ASN A 24 6.79 -34.35 26.13
CA ASN A 24 6.84 -33.14 26.94
C ASN A 24 8.11 -32.39 26.55
N ALA A 25 7.97 -31.53 25.55
CA ALA A 25 8.93 -30.49 25.26
C ALA A 25 8.14 -29.18 25.21
N SER A 26 8.02 -28.54 26.37
CA SER A 26 7.81 -27.10 26.43
C SER A 26 8.94 -26.46 25.64
N VAL A 27 8.67 -26.07 24.40
CA VAL A 27 9.58 -25.25 23.63
C VAL A 27 9.39 -23.82 24.14
N GLU A 28 10.16 -23.49 25.15
CA GLU A 28 10.36 -22.12 25.62
C GLU A 28 11.22 -21.42 24.57
N TRP A 29 10.58 -20.70 23.64
CA TRP A 29 11.27 -19.88 22.65
C TRP A 29 11.81 -18.61 23.33
N THR A 30 12.95 -18.72 24.00
CA THR A 30 13.76 -17.56 24.38
C THR A 30 14.71 -17.23 23.23
N VAL A 31 14.35 -16.26 22.40
CA VAL A 31 15.32 -15.57 21.55
C VAL A 31 15.14 -14.07 21.73
N ALA A 32 15.92 -13.53 22.66
CA ALA A 32 16.23 -12.12 22.71
C ALA A 32 17.01 -11.75 21.43
N ALA A 33 16.28 -11.38 20.39
CA ALA A 33 16.81 -10.55 19.33
C ALA A 33 16.06 -9.23 19.39
N VAL A 34 16.61 -8.27 20.15
CA VAL A 34 16.43 -6.85 19.85
C VAL A 34 17.07 -6.65 18.48
N SER A 35 16.32 -7.01 17.44
CA SER A 35 16.55 -6.48 16.11
C SER A 35 16.09 -5.04 16.23
N THR A 36 17.02 -4.12 16.40
CA THR A 36 16.82 -2.69 16.18
C THR A 36 16.26 -2.57 14.78
N ARG A 37 14.92 -2.51 14.65
CA ARG A 37 14.27 -2.36 13.36
C ARG A 37 14.84 -1.07 12.78
N PRO A 38 15.53 -1.10 11.62
CA PRO A 38 15.96 0.12 10.99
C PRO A 38 14.69 0.96 10.79
N SER A 39 14.74 2.22 11.24
CA SER A 39 13.65 3.18 11.23
C SER A 39 12.71 2.94 10.06
N LYS A 40 11.42 2.76 10.38
CA LYS A 40 10.32 2.67 9.41
C LYS A 40 10.55 3.72 8.32
N ARG A 41 11.15 3.32 7.20
CA ARG A 41 10.98 4.05 5.95
C ARG A 41 9.50 3.94 5.69
N THR A 42 8.82 5.08 5.59
CA THR A 42 7.42 5.22 5.21
C THR A 42 7.27 4.67 3.80
N ALA A 43 7.30 3.35 3.66
CA ALA A 43 7.11 2.66 2.42
C ALA A 43 5.64 2.82 2.05
N LEU A 44 5.37 3.45 0.90
CA LEU A 44 4.03 3.48 0.34
C LEU A 44 3.53 2.05 0.17
N SER A 45 2.27 1.82 0.54
CA SER A 45 1.58 0.62 0.10
C SER A 45 1.46 0.59 -1.42
N ALA A 46 1.24 -0.60 -2.00
CA ALA A 46 1.07 -0.73 -3.45
C ALA A 46 -0.11 0.10 -3.98
N GLY A 47 -1.20 0.22 -3.21
CA GLY A 47 -2.32 1.09 -3.53
C GLY A 47 -1.92 2.56 -3.56
N GLN A 48 -1.28 3.06 -2.50
CA GLN A 48 -0.83 4.46 -2.44
C GLN A 48 0.18 4.81 -3.54
N LEU A 49 1.09 3.90 -3.87
CA LEU A 49 2.01 4.12 -4.98
C LEU A 49 1.27 4.18 -6.32
N LEU A 50 0.25 3.34 -6.51
CA LEU A 50 -0.61 3.41 -7.69
C LEU A 50 -1.38 4.75 -7.73
N ASP A 51 -1.89 5.21 -6.59
CA ASP A 51 -2.61 6.48 -6.48
C ASP A 51 -1.71 7.68 -6.82
N VAL A 52 -0.44 7.66 -6.37
CA VAL A 52 0.56 8.67 -6.76
C VAL A 52 0.74 8.68 -8.27
N GLU A 53 0.96 7.51 -8.87
CA GLU A 53 1.21 7.42 -10.31
C GLU A 53 -0.02 7.78 -11.13
N LEU A 54 -1.22 7.46 -10.64
CA LEU A 54 -2.47 7.89 -11.24
C LEU A 54 -2.62 9.41 -11.19
N GLY A 55 -2.27 10.03 -10.06
CA GLY A 55 -2.26 11.48 -9.91
C GLY A 55 -1.29 12.16 -10.89
N LEU A 56 -0.06 11.67 -10.99
CA LEU A 56 0.94 12.17 -11.94
C LEU A 56 0.50 11.94 -13.40
N PHE A 57 -0.15 10.81 -13.69
CA PHE A 57 -0.74 10.57 -15.01
C PHE A 57 -1.83 11.58 -15.36
N LEU A 58 -2.74 11.89 -14.43
CA LEU A 58 -3.76 12.90 -14.66
C LEU A 58 -3.14 14.28 -14.93
N LEU A 59 -2.13 14.66 -14.15
CA LEU A 59 -1.40 15.90 -14.37
C LEU A 59 -0.73 15.93 -15.75
N SER A 60 -0.10 14.83 -16.19
CA SER A 60 0.56 14.79 -17.51
C SER A 60 -0.42 14.97 -18.68
N GLN A 61 -1.67 14.51 -18.53
CA GLN A 61 -2.71 14.61 -19.57
C GLN A 61 -3.48 15.94 -19.54
N LEU A 62 -3.60 16.58 -18.38
CA LEU A 62 -4.43 17.78 -18.19
C LEU A 62 -3.60 19.06 -18.10
N LEU A 63 -2.44 19.01 -17.44
CA LEU A 63 -1.55 20.13 -17.13
C LEU A 63 -0.08 19.67 -17.19
N PRO A 64 0.46 19.38 -18.39
CA PRO A 64 1.81 18.82 -18.54
C PRO A 64 2.94 19.75 -18.05
N SER A 65 2.67 21.06 -17.92
CA SER A 65 3.61 22.05 -17.41
C SER A 65 3.46 22.33 -15.91
N ALA A 66 2.49 21.72 -15.23
CA ALA A 66 2.27 21.92 -13.81
C ALA A 66 3.23 21.10 -12.95
N SER A 67 3.45 21.57 -11.73
CA SER A 67 4.20 20.82 -10.73
C SER A 67 3.41 19.60 -10.23
N PRO A 68 4.08 18.54 -9.77
CA PRO A 68 3.42 17.39 -9.13
C PRO A 68 2.54 17.79 -7.93
N GLU A 69 2.84 18.89 -7.24
CA GLU A 69 2.07 19.41 -6.10
C GLU A 69 0.72 20.04 -6.50
N ALA A 70 0.45 20.26 -7.79
CA ALA A 70 -0.79 20.88 -8.26
C ALA A 70 -2.00 19.94 -8.28
N LEU A 71 -1.82 18.64 -8.01
CA LEU A 71 -2.89 17.64 -8.07
C LEU A 71 -4.07 17.94 -7.12
N PRO A 72 -3.87 18.24 -5.83
CA PRO A 72 -4.99 18.49 -4.91
C PRO A 72 -5.85 19.67 -5.38
N SER A 73 -5.21 20.74 -5.87
CA SER A 73 -5.90 21.89 -6.45
C SER A 73 -6.76 21.51 -7.67
N LEU A 74 -6.28 20.59 -8.51
CA LEU A 74 -7.01 20.05 -9.66
C LEU A 74 -8.23 19.20 -9.23
N LEU A 75 -8.10 18.43 -8.15
CA LEU A 75 -9.14 17.54 -7.65
C LEU A 75 -10.26 18.27 -6.89
N THR A 76 -9.93 19.28 -6.08
CA THR A 76 -10.87 19.96 -5.17
C THR A 76 -11.64 21.12 -5.83
N ASP A 77 -11.40 21.39 -7.12
CA ASP A 77 -12.04 22.48 -7.90
C ASP A 77 -11.91 23.88 -7.25
N THR A 78 -11.00 24.04 -6.27
CA THR A 78 -10.92 25.20 -5.37
C THR A 78 -10.18 26.38 -5.99
N THR A 79 -9.51 26.18 -7.12
CA THR A 79 -8.88 27.30 -7.82
C THR A 79 -9.95 28.09 -8.57
N SER A 80 -10.08 29.36 -8.19
CA SER A 80 -10.79 30.45 -8.91
C SER A 80 -10.35 30.66 -10.38
N SER A 81 -9.62 29.72 -10.97
CA SER A 81 -9.20 29.62 -12.37
C SER A 81 -10.30 29.08 -13.28
N PHE A 82 -11.59 29.25 -12.94
CA PHE A 82 -12.66 29.00 -13.90
C PHE A 82 -12.53 29.93 -15.14
N LEU A 83 -11.82 31.06 -14.97
CA LEU A 83 -11.51 32.03 -16.01
C LEU A 83 -10.22 31.74 -16.81
N ASP A 84 -9.32 30.91 -16.28
CA ASP A 84 -8.02 30.56 -16.89
C ASP A 84 -7.95 29.06 -17.24
N ARG A 85 -9.13 28.43 -17.38
CA ARG A 85 -9.21 27.00 -17.68
C ARG A 85 -8.75 26.81 -19.13
N PRO A 86 -7.71 26.01 -19.40
CA PRO A 86 -7.43 25.59 -20.76
C PRO A 86 -8.71 25.00 -21.34
N THR A 87 -9.04 25.29 -22.61
CA THR A 87 -10.20 24.71 -23.30
C THR A 87 -10.01 23.21 -23.40
N TRP A 88 -10.38 22.49 -22.34
CA TRP A 88 -10.21 21.06 -22.24
C TRP A 88 -11.22 20.37 -23.14
N THR A 89 -10.75 19.35 -23.84
CA THR A 89 -11.60 18.50 -24.66
C THR A 89 -12.58 17.71 -23.78
N PRO A 90 -13.75 17.27 -24.30
CA PRO A 90 -14.68 16.43 -23.56
C PRO A 90 -14.02 15.16 -22.98
N LYS A 91 -13.00 14.64 -23.67
CA LYS A 91 -12.18 13.51 -23.21
C LYS A 91 -11.39 13.85 -21.95
N GLN A 92 -10.78 15.04 -21.88
CA GLN A 92 -10.05 15.51 -20.70
C GLN A 92 -11.01 15.78 -19.52
N HIS A 93 -12.21 16.29 -19.78
CA HIS A 93 -13.24 16.41 -18.75
C HIS A 93 -13.66 15.05 -18.17
N LYS A 94 -13.88 14.04 -19.03
CA LYS A 94 -14.18 12.68 -18.58
C LYS A 94 -13.04 12.10 -17.74
N LEU A 95 -11.80 12.31 -18.19
CA LEU A 95 -10.58 11.89 -17.50
C LEU A 95 -10.49 12.50 -16.10
N LEU A 96 -10.71 13.81 -15.98
CA LEU A 96 -10.69 14.52 -14.70
C LEU A 96 -11.79 14.02 -13.76
N ASN A 97 -13.02 13.85 -14.25
CA ASN A 97 -14.13 13.36 -13.42
C ASN A 97 -13.86 11.93 -12.90
N ARG A 98 -13.30 11.06 -13.74
CA ARG A 98 -12.83 9.72 -13.32
C ARG A 98 -11.72 9.82 -12.28
N GLY A 99 -10.74 10.69 -12.50
CA GLY A 99 -9.66 10.96 -11.55
C GLY A 99 -10.16 11.43 -10.19
N ARG A 100 -11.13 12.35 -10.15
CA ARG A 100 -11.77 12.84 -8.92
C ARG A 100 -12.49 11.75 -8.13
N LEU A 101 -13.11 10.79 -8.82
CA LEU A 101 -13.75 9.64 -8.16
C LEU A 101 -12.72 8.68 -7.54
N LEU A 102 -11.63 8.39 -8.24
CA LEU A 102 -10.60 7.44 -7.79
C LEU A 102 -9.70 8.04 -6.69
N LEU A 103 -9.27 9.28 -6.90
CA LEU A 103 -8.35 10.01 -6.00
C LEU A 103 -9.09 10.95 -5.05
N GLY A 104 -10.40 10.78 -4.86
CA GLY A 104 -11.19 11.62 -3.96
C GLY A 104 -10.70 11.60 -2.51
N HIS A 105 -9.97 10.55 -2.12
CA HIS A 105 -9.35 10.45 -0.81
C HIS A 105 -8.05 11.26 -0.66
N ILE A 106 -7.47 11.78 -1.75
CA ILE A 106 -6.20 12.53 -1.80
C ILE A 106 -6.44 14.02 -2.09
N GLN A 107 -7.48 14.59 -1.48
CA GLN A 107 -7.79 16.03 -1.62
C GLN A 107 -6.98 16.90 -0.66
N GLN A 108 -6.37 16.31 0.37
CA GLN A 108 -5.53 17.02 1.32
C GLN A 108 -4.12 17.21 0.76
N GLY A 109 -3.71 18.46 0.54
CA GLY A 109 -2.39 18.78 0.00
C GLY A 109 -1.22 18.28 0.84
N THR A 110 -1.37 18.27 2.17
CA THR A 110 -0.35 17.73 3.08
C THR A 110 -0.17 16.22 2.94
N ALA A 111 -1.27 15.48 2.76
CA ALA A 111 -1.23 14.03 2.53
C ALA A 111 -0.61 13.70 1.17
N TRP A 112 -0.97 14.48 0.14
CA TRP A 112 -0.37 14.35 -1.19
C TRP A 112 1.14 14.59 -1.18
N SER A 113 1.58 15.69 -0.57
CA SER A 113 3.01 16.01 -0.48
C SER A 113 3.76 14.91 0.28
N ALA A 114 3.25 14.44 1.42
CA ALA A 114 3.86 13.31 2.15
C ALA A 114 3.93 12.01 1.31
N MET A 115 2.96 11.77 0.43
CA MET A 115 3.00 10.65 -0.52
C MET A 115 4.04 10.85 -1.62
N LEU A 116 4.22 12.07 -2.12
CA LEU A 116 5.30 12.42 -3.06
C LEU A 116 6.68 12.25 -2.42
N ASP A 117 6.87 12.73 -1.19
CA ASP A 117 8.09 12.51 -0.40
C ASP A 117 8.41 11.02 -0.34
N ALA A 118 7.44 10.22 0.11
CA ALA A 118 7.61 8.78 0.22
C ALA A 118 7.91 8.15 -1.15
N TYR A 119 7.25 8.60 -2.22
CA TYR A 119 7.47 8.10 -3.59
C TYR A 119 8.92 8.29 -4.04
N THR A 120 9.51 9.47 -3.81
CA THR A 120 10.91 9.76 -4.18
C THR A 120 11.93 8.90 -3.43
N THR A 121 11.57 8.34 -2.27
CA THR A 121 12.45 7.44 -1.50
C THR A 121 12.39 5.98 -1.95
N ILE A 122 11.41 5.62 -2.80
CA ILE A 122 11.26 4.25 -3.33
C ILE A 122 12.38 3.96 -4.33
N PRO A 123 12.86 2.71 -4.46
CA PRO A 123 13.81 2.35 -5.49
C PRO A 123 13.31 2.72 -6.89
N ASP A 124 14.18 3.35 -7.66
CA ASP A 124 13.93 3.87 -9.01
C ASP A 124 13.28 2.85 -9.98
N ARG A 125 13.59 1.57 -9.80
CA ARG A 125 13.01 0.43 -10.55
C ARG A 125 11.53 0.17 -10.29
N LEU A 126 10.94 0.77 -9.26
CA LEU A 126 9.53 0.59 -8.90
C LEU A 126 8.66 1.81 -9.25
N GLN A 127 9.28 2.93 -9.63
CA GLN A 127 8.61 4.18 -9.98
C GLN A 127 8.31 4.23 -11.49
N ALA A 128 7.07 4.53 -11.87
CA ALA A 128 6.71 4.81 -13.26
C ALA A 128 7.05 6.25 -13.71
N TYR A 129 7.19 7.17 -12.76
CA TYR A 129 7.52 8.58 -13.01
C TYR A 129 8.81 8.96 -12.28
N ASP A 130 9.61 9.80 -12.92
CA ASP A 130 10.73 10.48 -12.29
C ASP A 130 10.28 11.88 -11.83
N ILE A 131 10.69 12.29 -10.64
CA ILE A 131 10.34 13.58 -10.04
C ILE A 131 11.63 14.32 -9.75
N SER A 132 11.74 15.55 -10.24
CA SER A 132 12.90 16.41 -9.98
C SER A 132 13.06 16.67 -8.47
N ALA A 133 14.30 16.82 -8.00
CA ALA A 133 14.61 17.02 -6.58
C ALA A 133 13.94 18.28 -5.99
N ASP A 134 13.73 19.31 -6.81
CA ASP A 134 13.04 20.55 -6.47
C ASP A 134 11.50 20.46 -6.59
N ARG A 135 10.96 19.30 -6.99
CA ARG A 135 9.53 19.05 -7.29
C ARG A 135 8.91 20.04 -8.26
N SER A 136 9.70 20.68 -9.10
CA SER A 136 9.19 21.61 -10.10
C SER A 136 8.62 20.86 -11.32
N ARG A 137 9.13 19.65 -11.58
CA ARG A 137 8.83 18.86 -12.77
C ARG A 137 8.77 17.37 -12.46
N PHE A 138 8.07 16.65 -13.32
CA PHE A 138 8.02 15.20 -13.33
C PHE A 138 7.97 14.69 -14.78
N CYS A 139 8.44 13.49 -15.04
CA CYS A 139 8.38 12.88 -16.38
C CYS A 139 8.12 11.37 -16.32
N GLU A 140 7.48 10.83 -17.36
CA GLU A 140 7.22 9.39 -17.48
C GLU A 140 8.52 8.64 -17.82
N LYS A 141 8.79 7.53 -17.13
CA LYS A 141 9.97 6.72 -17.39
C LYS A 141 9.74 5.76 -18.55
N THR A 142 10.58 5.84 -19.58
CA THR A 142 10.43 5.10 -20.84
C THR A 142 11.04 3.68 -20.82
N VAL A 143 11.32 3.09 -19.66
CA VAL A 143 11.82 1.70 -19.62
C VAL A 143 10.67 0.69 -19.68
N GLY A 144 10.88 -0.42 -20.37
CA GLY A 144 9.82 -1.31 -20.87
C GLY A 144 8.81 -1.84 -19.84
N PHE A 145 9.19 -1.96 -18.57
CA PHE A 145 8.30 -2.40 -17.50
C PHE A 145 7.19 -1.37 -17.18
N PHE A 146 7.49 -0.07 -17.33
CA PHE A 146 6.56 1.00 -16.97
C PHE A 146 5.53 1.31 -18.05
N ARG A 147 5.80 0.97 -19.32
CA ARG A 147 4.81 1.12 -20.40
C ARG A 147 3.50 0.38 -20.10
N ASN A 148 3.59 -0.86 -19.59
CA ASN A 148 2.40 -1.61 -19.19
C ASN A 148 1.64 -0.92 -18.05
N ARG A 149 2.36 -0.27 -17.14
CA ARG A 149 1.79 0.43 -15.99
C ARG A 149 1.03 1.68 -16.41
N ILE A 150 1.56 2.46 -17.36
CA ILE A 150 0.87 3.61 -17.95
C ILE A 150 -0.38 3.19 -18.73
N ILE A 151 -0.33 2.06 -19.42
CA ILE A 151 -1.52 1.47 -20.06
C ILE A 151 -2.58 1.14 -19.00
N THR A 152 -2.21 0.53 -17.88
CA THR A 152 -3.13 0.25 -16.77
C THR A 152 -3.73 1.52 -16.20
N LEU A 153 -2.93 2.55 -15.92
CA LEU A 153 -3.43 3.84 -15.43
C LEU A 153 -4.44 4.45 -16.38
N LYS A 154 -4.13 4.45 -17.69
CA LYS A 154 -5.05 4.92 -18.73
C LYS A 154 -6.36 4.14 -18.73
N GLN A 155 -6.32 2.81 -18.60
CA GLN A 155 -7.53 1.98 -18.54
C GLN A 155 -8.42 2.33 -17.34
N MET A 156 -7.84 2.66 -16.18
CA MET A 156 -8.61 3.03 -14.98
C MET A 156 -9.45 4.29 -15.17
N VAL A 157 -8.97 5.24 -15.99
CA VAL A 157 -9.62 6.54 -16.20
C VAL A 157 -10.30 6.69 -17.56
N SER A 158 -10.30 5.64 -18.41
CA SER A 158 -10.89 5.67 -19.76
C SER A 158 -12.39 5.40 -19.81
#